data_AF-A0A943J823-F1
#
_entry.id   AF-A0A943J823-F1
#
_cell.length_a   1.000
_cell.length_b   1.000
_cell.length_c   1.000
_cell.angle_alpha   90.00
_cell.angle_beta   90.00
_cell.angle_gamma   90.00
#
_symmetry.space_group_name_H-M   'P 1'
#
loop_
_entity.id
_entity.type
_entity.pdbx_description
1 polymer ?
#
loop_
_entity_poly.entity_id
_entity_poly.type
_entity_poly.pdbx_seq_one_letter_code
_entity_poly.pdbx_strand_id
1 'polypeptide(L)'
;MEINFIANDIVYEVTEDNSYLVSFADDKNEPKEYVIVERALEFDEQDIKLGMDSYYFEYSDQSNSGYGLCSKVVIRQNEIVFSVKHKYEDDITSITVSYKDNAIEDIKEYRKMLSNIFGDILIIE
;
A
#
# COMPACT_ATOMS: atom_id res chain seq x y z
N MET A 1 9.39 2.67 14.95
CA MET A 1 10.20 1.59 14.33
C MET A 1 10.13 1.69 12.81
N GLU A 2 11.13 1.18 12.10
CA GLU A 2 11.14 1.16 10.63
C GLU A 2 11.14 -0.29 10.15
N ILE A 3 10.28 -0.62 9.19
CA ILE A 3 10.32 -1.89 8.46
C ILE A 3 10.98 -1.65 7.11
N ASN A 4 11.87 -2.56 6.72
CA ASN A 4 12.49 -2.54 5.41
C ASN A 4 12.53 -3.97 4.87
N PHE A 5 11.96 -4.20 3.69
CA PHE A 5 12.04 -5.50 3.02
C PHE A 5 12.13 -5.35 1.50
N ILE A 6 12.53 -6.43 0.84
CA ILE A 6 12.59 -6.51 -0.62
C ILE A 6 11.39 -7.31 -1.10
N ALA A 7 10.51 -6.69 -1.90
CA ALA A 7 9.43 -7.39 -2.56
C ALA A 7 9.97 -8.26 -3.70
N ASN A 8 9.66 -9.55 -3.65
CA ASN A 8 9.92 -10.52 -4.71
C ASN A 8 8.67 -10.86 -5.51
N ASP A 9 7.48 -10.53 -5.01
CA ASP A 9 6.21 -10.60 -5.72
C ASP A 9 5.48 -9.25 -5.54
N ILE A 10 5.01 -8.69 -6.66
CA ILE A 10 4.26 -7.44 -6.68
C ILE A 10 3.04 -7.67 -7.58
N VAL A 11 1.86 -7.41 -7.04
CA VAL A 11 0.59 -7.51 -7.79
C VAL A 11 -0.05 -6.14 -7.81
N TYR A 12 -0.62 -5.77 -8.95
CA TYR A 12 -1.47 -4.59 -9.07
C TYR A 12 -2.60 -4.87 -10.06
N GLU A 13 -3.84 -4.76 -9.60
CA GLU A 13 -5.02 -5.09 -10.40
C GLU A 13 -6.25 -4.30 -9.97
N VAL A 14 -7.27 -4.30 -10.85
CA VAL A 14 -8.63 -3.98 -10.45
C VAL A 14 -9.31 -5.31 -10.13
N THR A 15 -9.74 -5.48 -8.89
CA THR A 15 -10.34 -6.73 -8.41
C THR A 15 -11.75 -6.93 -8.97
N GLU A 16 -12.27 -8.15 -8.87
CA GLU A 16 -13.67 -8.45 -9.22
C GLU A 16 -14.67 -7.72 -8.32
N ASP A 17 -14.25 -7.34 -7.11
CA ASP A 17 -15.04 -6.60 -6.13
C ASP A 17 -15.01 -5.07 -6.36
N ASN A 18 -14.56 -4.62 -7.55
CA ASN A 18 -14.45 -3.21 -7.92
C ASN A 18 -13.58 -2.42 -6.93
N SER A 19 -12.38 -2.91 -6.64
CA SER A 19 -11.35 -2.18 -5.92
C SER A 19 -10.04 -2.10 -6.71
N TYR A 20 -9.29 -1.03 -6.49
CA TYR A 20 -7.87 -0.96 -6.88
C TYR A 20 -7.05 -1.66 -5.81
N LEU A 21 -6.25 -2.66 -6.19
CA LEU A 21 -5.36 -3.38 -5.28
C LEU A 21 -3.92 -3.27 -5.74
N VAL A 22 -3.02 -3.03 -4.79
CA VAL A 22 -1.57 -3.23 -4.97
C VAL A 22 -1.04 -4.00 -3.76
N SER A 23 -0.29 -5.07 -4.00
CA SER A 23 0.39 -5.82 -2.95
C SER A 23 1.89 -5.96 -3.24
N PHE A 24 2.66 -6.01 -2.17
CA PHE A 24 4.10 -6.23 -2.17
C PHE A 24 4.41 -7.32 -1.15
N ALA A 25 5.16 -8.35 -1.54
CA ALA A 25 5.47 -9.47 -0.68
C ALA A 25 6.92 -9.93 -0.85
N ASP A 26 7.58 -10.26 0.26
CA ASP A 26 8.93 -10.82 0.25
C ASP A 26 9.01 -12.27 -0.29
N ASP A 27 7.91 -13.02 -0.21
CA ASP A 27 7.72 -14.32 -0.86
C ASP A 27 6.30 -14.45 -1.42
N LYS A 28 6.16 -15.12 -2.58
CA LYS A 28 4.86 -15.27 -3.26
C LYS A 28 3.88 -16.18 -2.51
N ASN A 29 4.38 -17.23 -1.85
CA ASN A 29 3.55 -18.29 -1.31
C ASN A 29 3.45 -18.22 0.22
N GLU A 30 4.53 -17.85 0.89
CA GLU A 30 4.61 -17.75 2.36
C GLU A 30 5.27 -16.43 2.77
N PRO A 31 4.62 -15.27 2.50
CA PRO A 31 5.19 -13.97 2.83
C PRO A 31 5.36 -13.82 4.35
N LYS A 32 6.52 -13.31 4.76
CA LYS A 32 6.76 -12.87 6.15
C LYS A 32 6.57 -11.39 6.29
N GLU A 33 7.01 -10.64 5.30
CA GLU A 33 6.85 -9.20 5.23
C GLU A 33 6.07 -8.87 3.95
N TYR A 34 4.97 -8.15 4.13
CA TYR A 34 4.16 -7.73 3.01
C TYR A 34 3.48 -6.40 3.31
N VAL A 35 3.03 -5.74 2.25
CA VAL A 35 2.13 -4.60 2.30
C VAL A 35 1.01 -4.85 1.32
N ILE A 36 -0.24 -4.73 1.76
CA ILE A 36 -1.42 -4.76 0.91
C ILE A 36 -2.12 -3.41 1.03
N VAL A 37 -2.43 -2.81 -0.11
CA VAL A 37 -3.14 -1.54 -0.18
C VAL A 37 -4.27 -1.66 -1.17
N GLU A 38 -5.45 -1.24 -0.74
CA GLU A 38 -6.66 -1.46 -1.51
C GLU A 38 -7.60 -0.28 -1.35
N ARG A 39 -8.30 0.11 -2.42
CA ARG A 39 -9.33 1.15 -2.37
C ARG A 39 -10.50 0.80 -3.27
N ALA A 40 -11.70 0.79 -2.70
CA ALA A 40 -12.94 0.63 -3.46
C ALA A 40 -13.08 1.75 -4.51
N LEU A 41 -13.64 1.42 -5.68
CA LEU A 41 -13.91 2.36 -6.76
C LEU A 41 -14.99 3.38 -6.37
N GLU A 42 -15.94 2.95 -5.53
CA GLU A 42 -17.02 3.76 -4.98
C GLU A 42 -17.21 3.39 -3.51
N PHE A 43 -17.66 4.35 -2.69
CA PHE A 43 -17.95 4.14 -1.28
C PHE A 43 -19.45 4.25 -1.05
N ASP A 44 -20.00 3.37 -0.23
CA ASP A 44 -21.40 3.42 0.17
C ASP A 44 -21.62 4.26 1.45
N GLU A 45 -22.88 4.41 1.89
CA GLU A 45 -23.19 5.16 3.10
C GLU A 45 -22.61 4.53 4.37
N GLN A 46 -22.45 3.21 4.40
CA GLN A 46 -21.86 2.50 5.54
C GLN A 46 -20.37 2.79 5.62
N ASP A 47 -19.65 2.76 4.50
CA ASP A 47 -18.22 3.07 4.44
C ASP A 47 -17.95 4.44 5.05
N ILE A 48 -18.67 5.45 4.58
CA ILE A 48 -18.55 6.83 5.07
C ILE A 48 -18.86 6.91 6.57
N LYS A 49 -19.95 6.24 7.01
CA LYS A 49 -20.37 6.27 8.41
C LYS A 49 -19.36 5.60 9.34
N LEU A 50 -18.65 4.58 8.86
CA LEU A 50 -17.64 3.86 9.62
C LEU A 50 -16.23 4.44 9.45
N GLY A 51 -16.05 5.47 8.61
CA GLY A 51 -14.74 6.05 8.29
C GLY A 51 -13.86 5.13 7.45
N MET A 52 -14.48 4.24 6.68
CA MET A 52 -13.87 3.29 5.75
C MET A 52 -13.86 3.83 4.31
N ASP A 53 -14.29 5.07 4.10
CA ASP A 53 -14.27 5.82 2.84
C ASP A 53 -12.85 6.29 2.44
N SER A 54 -11.87 5.40 2.62
CA SER A 54 -10.46 5.61 2.32
C SER A 54 -9.83 4.32 1.80
N TYR A 55 -8.53 4.35 1.52
CA TYR A 55 -7.81 3.12 1.23
C TYR A 55 -7.62 2.28 2.50
N TYR A 56 -7.78 0.97 2.37
CA TYR A 56 -7.29 -0.03 3.30
C TYR A 56 -5.78 -0.17 3.17
N PHE A 57 -5.13 -0.40 4.30
CA PHE A 57 -3.69 -0.61 4.39
C PHE A 57 -3.43 -1.72 5.41
N GLU A 58 -2.59 -2.68 5.05
CA GLU A 58 -2.17 -3.78 5.91
C GLU A 58 -0.68 -4.05 5.69
N TYR A 59 0.04 -4.41 6.76
CA TYR A 59 1.44 -4.82 6.66
C TYR A 59 1.78 -5.97 7.61
N SER A 60 2.43 -7.00 7.07
CA SER A 60 2.97 -8.20 7.76
C SER A 60 1.97 -9.08 8.52
N ASP A 61 0.87 -8.54 9.03
CA ASP A 61 -0.23 -9.25 9.70
C ASP A 61 -1.51 -8.39 9.69
N GLN A 62 -2.67 -9.03 9.66
CA GLN A 62 -3.96 -8.33 9.67
C GLN A 62 -4.18 -7.46 10.92
N SER A 63 -3.58 -7.80 12.07
CA SER A 63 -3.65 -6.95 13.27
C SER A 63 -3.00 -5.57 13.10
N ASN A 64 -2.18 -5.40 12.07
CA ASN A 64 -1.53 -4.15 11.70
C ASN A 64 -2.30 -3.37 10.61
N SER A 65 -3.57 -3.69 10.38
CA SER A 65 -4.36 -3.09 9.32
C SER A 65 -5.26 -1.94 9.73
N GLY A 66 -5.77 -1.22 8.73
CA GLY A 66 -6.78 -0.19 8.91
C GLY A 66 -6.88 0.77 7.73
N TYR A 67 -7.77 1.75 7.86
CA TYR A 67 -8.06 2.72 6.81
C TYR A 67 -7.24 4.00 6.97
N GLY A 68 -6.73 4.51 5.84
CA GLY A 68 -6.07 5.81 5.78
C GLY A 68 -4.81 5.92 6.65
N LEU A 69 -4.06 4.84 6.84
CA LEU A 69 -2.97 4.77 7.82
C LEU A 69 -1.71 5.54 7.44
N CYS A 70 -1.50 5.90 6.17
CA CYS A 70 -0.34 6.65 5.72
C CYS A 70 -0.58 8.17 5.73
N SER A 71 0.44 8.91 6.15
CA SER A 71 0.52 10.36 6.02
C SER A 71 1.15 10.80 4.69
N LYS A 72 2.01 9.96 4.13
CA LYS A 72 2.74 10.20 2.88
C LYS A 72 3.16 8.87 2.26
N VAL A 73 3.12 8.78 0.93
CA VAL A 73 3.65 7.65 0.16
C VAL A 73 4.58 8.21 -0.90
N VAL A 74 5.81 7.69 -1.00
CA VAL A 74 6.81 8.16 -1.98
C VAL A 74 7.25 7.00 -2.85
N ILE A 75 7.09 7.14 -4.16
CA ILE A 75 7.65 6.20 -5.15
C ILE A 75 8.96 6.78 -5.67
N ARG A 76 10.00 5.96 -5.65
CA ARG A 76 11.27 6.18 -6.36
C ARG A 76 11.47 5.06 -7.38
N GLN A 77 12.61 5.05 -8.06
CA GLN A 77 12.88 4.12 -9.17
C GLN A 77 12.68 2.64 -8.77
N ASN A 78 13.17 2.24 -7.59
CA ASN A 78 13.25 0.85 -7.15
C ASN A 78 12.69 0.65 -5.73
N GLU A 79 11.96 1.63 -5.23
CA GLU A 79 11.40 1.55 -3.89
C GLU A 79 10.13 2.39 -3.76
N ILE A 80 9.31 1.98 -2.82
CA ILE A 80 8.17 2.74 -2.32
C ILE A 80 8.30 2.85 -0.80
N VAL A 81 8.08 4.06 -0.28
CA VAL A 81 8.17 4.36 1.15
C VAL A 81 6.81 4.82 1.65
N PHE A 82 6.26 4.09 2.61
CA PHE A 82 5.03 4.42 3.31
C PHE A 82 5.37 5.08 4.63
N SER A 83 4.98 6.34 4.82
CA SER A 83 5.10 7.04 6.11
C SER A 83 3.81 6.87 6.88
N VAL A 84 3.83 6.06 7.94
CA VAL A 84 2.64 5.70 8.71
C VAL A 84 2.29 6.85 9.68
N LYS A 85 1.00 7.13 9.86
CA LYS A 85 0.51 8.08 10.84
C LYS A 85 0.80 7.53 12.23
N HIS A 86 1.59 8.24 13.02
CA HIS A 86 1.81 7.91 14.43
C HIS A 86 0.49 7.83 15.20
N LYS A 87 0.28 6.74 15.94
CA LYS A 87 -0.78 6.64 16.96
C LYS A 87 -0.20 6.54 18.37
N TYR A 88 1.00 5.98 18.54
CA TYR A 88 1.68 5.74 19.83
C TYR A 88 3.22 5.87 19.74
N GLU A 89 3.91 5.89 20.90
CA GLU A 89 5.37 6.14 21.01
C GLU A 89 6.25 5.01 20.43
N ASP A 90 5.78 3.76 20.45
CA ASP A 90 6.52 2.58 19.93
C ASP A 90 6.09 2.16 18.51
N ASP A 91 5.25 2.96 17.85
CA ASP A 91 4.66 2.60 16.55
C ASP A 91 5.68 2.54 15.41
N ILE A 92 5.30 1.81 14.37
CA ILE A 92 5.98 1.86 13.08
C ILE A 92 5.77 3.24 12.47
N THR A 93 6.88 3.86 12.07
CA THR A 93 6.92 5.21 11.50
C THR A 93 6.99 5.16 9.98
N SER A 94 7.66 4.14 9.44
CA SER A 94 7.77 3.94 8.01
C SER A 94 7.99 2.50 7.63
N ILE A 95 7.54 2.18 6.42
CA ILE A 95 7.77 0.90 5.76
C ILE A 95 8.41 1.22 4.41
N THR A 96 9.63 0.74 4.19
CA THR A 96 10.31 0.83 2.90
C THR A 96 10.25 -0.52 2.22
N VAL A 97 9.70 -0.52 1.00
CA VAL A 97 9.65 -1.71 0.16
C VAL A 97 10.55 -1.46 -1.04
N SER A 98 11.66 -2.18 -1.12
CA SER A 98 12.54 -2.16 -2.30
C SER A 98 12.16 -3.27 -3.26
N TYR A 99 12.45 -3.10 -4.55
CA TYR A 99 12.25 -4.13 -5.56
C TYR A 99 13.29 -4.05 -6.67
N LYS A 100 13.50 -5.17 -7.37
CA LYS A 100 14.51 -5.29 -8.43
C LYS A 100 14.14 -4.43 -9.64
N ASP A 101 15.15 -4.09 -10.43
CA ASP A 101 14.93 -3.51 -11.76
C ASP A 101 14.01 -4.41 -12.58
N ASN A 102 13.03 -3.80 -13.26
CA ASN A 102 12.02 -4.48 -14.05
C ASN A 102 11.05 -5.39 -13.25
N ALA A 103 10.99 -5.27 -11.91
CA ALA A 103 9.96 -5.96 -11.13
C ALA A 103 8.53 -5.46 -11.45
N ILE A 104 8.42 -4.24 -11.98
CA ILE A 104 7.17 -3.65 -12.45
C ILE A 104 7.12 -3.76 -13.97
N GLU A 105 6.14 -4.52 -14.49
CA GLU A 105 5.99 -4.75 -15.93
C GLU A 105 5.50 -3.50 -16.67
N ASP A 106 4.48 -2.83 -16.12
CA ASP A 106 3.94 -1.58 -16.64
C ASP A 106 4.01 -0.47 -15.58
N ILE A 107 5.08 0.32 -15.64
CA ILE A 107 5.29 1.44 -14.72
C ILE A 107 4.20 2.51 -14.79
N LYS A 108 3.55 2.69 -15.95
CA LYS A 108 2.48 3.69 -16.10
C LYS A 108 1.23 3.22 -15.40
N GLU A 109 0.85 1.95 -15.60
CA GLU A 109 -0.33 1.39 -14.93
C GLU A 109 -0.12 1.27 -13.42
N TYR A 110 1.06 0.81 -12.98
CA TYR A 110 1.42 0.76 -11.56
C TYR A 110 1.30 2.14 -10.88
N ARG A 111 1.87 3.19 -11.48
CA ARG A 111 1.77 4.56 -10.95
C ARG A 111 0.34 5.08 -10.96
N LYS A 112 -0.44 4.76 -11.99
CA LYS A 112 -1.87 5.12 -12.07
C LYS A 112 -2.67 4.42 -10.98
N MET A 113 -2.42 3.13 -10.74
CA MET A 113 -3.07 2.35 -9.68
C MET A 113 -2.82 2.97 -8.31
N LEU A 114 -1.55 3.23 -7.99
CA LEU A 114 -1.18 3.88 -6.73
C LEU A 114 -1.75 5.30 -6.62
N SER A 115 -1.83 6.04 -7.72
CA SER A 115 -2.46 7.38 -7.73
C SER A 115 -3.95 7.31 -7.42
N ASN A 116 -4.65 6.31 -7.94
CA ASN A 116 -6.07 6.09 -7.65
C ASN A 116 -6.29 5.70 -6.17
N ILE A 117 -5.39 4.88 -5.61
CA ILE A 117 -5.46 4.47 -4.20
C ILE A 117 -5.18 5.65 -3.26
N PHE A 118 -4.03 6.30 -3.43
CA PHE A 118 -3.50 7.25 -2.44
C PHE A 118 -3.88 8.71 -2.70
N GLY A 119 -4.21 9.08 -3.95
CA GLY A 119 -4.50 10.47 -4.30
C GLY A 119 -3.39 11.42 -3.86
N ASP A 120 -3.76 12.45 -3.10
CA ASP A 120 -2.89 13.58 -2.77
C ASP A 120 -1.70 13.26 -1.85
N ILE A 121 -1.70 12.11 -1.17
CA ILE A 121 -0.56 11.72 -0.32
C ILE A 121 0.56 11.01 -1.09
N LEU A 122 0.33 10.69 -2.37
CA LEU A 122 1.31 10.06 -3.24
C LEU A 122 2.26 11.10 -3.85
N ILE A 123 3.55 10.85 -3.74
CA ILE A 123 4.60 11.61 -4.42
C ILE A 123 5.39 10.65 -5.30
N ILE A 124 5.59 11.06 -6.56
CA ILE A 124 6.39 10.31 -7.53
C ILE A 124 7.64 11.13 -7.80
N GLU A 125 8.81 10.59 -7.42
CA GLU A 125 10.13 11.21 -7.62
C GLU A 125 10.83 10.67 -8.88
#